data_AF-A0A843BWD4-F1
#
_entry.id   AF-A0A843BWD4-F1
#
_cell.length_a   1.000
_cell.length_b   1.000
_cell.length_c   1.000
_cell.angle_alpha   90.00
_cell.angle_beta   90.00
_cell.angle_gamma   90.00
#
_symmetry.space_group_name_H-M   'P 1'
#
loop_
_entity.id
_entity.type
_entity.pdbx_description
1 polymer ?
#
loop_
_entity_poly.entity_id
_entity_poly.type
_entity_poly.pdbx_seq_one_letter_code
_entity_poly.pdbx_strand_id
1 'polypeptide(L)'
;MAPYFLKNIYTFKSTLEKAKIKIYPETYVSMMLFIALLTIPVSVLSLVLLVTLGFMPMLFLVPLPAYIIIGFIVIPMSKASDRAAGLEREMPFAAAYISVMASGGIAPYASFKRLTKVELMPAMKSEAIEIIKDVELFGIDPLSALTIAAKKNPLEIFRDFLAGYASTVIIGGDIGHFLERKAEEIFKARSIRVKAAAERLGMLLETFIIVMVMMSLCFYIMFSVDAIYSVGVSLYSGIILYTYLFTPL
;
A
#
# COMPACT_ATOMS: atom_id res chain seq x y z
N MET A 1 -5.71 -14.84 29.07
CA MET A 1 -5.80 -14.81 27.58
C MET A 1 -6.96 -13.97 27.04
N ALA A 2 -8.00 -13.64 27.82
CA ALA A 2 -9.09 -12.74 27.40
C ALA A 2 -8.74 -11.25 27.19
N PRO A 3 -7.82 -10.60 27.96
CA PRO A 3 -7.58 -9.15 27.81
C PRO A 3 -6.74 -8.80 26.56
N TYR A 4 -5.96 -9.75 26.03
CA TYR A 4 -5.19 -9.53 24.80
C TYR A 4 -6.09 -9.57 23.55
N PHE A 5 -7.13 -10.41 23.55
CA PHE A 5 -8.13 -10.47 22.49
C PHE A 5 -8.95 -9.18 22.38
N LEU A 6 -9.38 -8.61 23.52
CA LEU A 6 -10.16 -7.36 23.54
C LEU A 6 -9.36 -6.15 23.05
N LYS A 7 -8.06 -6.08 23.36
CA LYS A 7 -7.17 -5.02 22.85
C LYS A 7 -6.95 -5.16 21.33
N ASN A 8 -6.85 -6.39 20.83
CA ASN A 8 -6.72 -6.66 19.39
C ASN A 8 -8.01 -6.34 18.62
N ILE A 9 -9.19 -6.54 19.23
CA ILE A 9 -10.50 -6.21 18.64
C ILE A 9 -10.67 -4.69 18.47
N TYR A 10 -10.22 -3.88 19.43
CA TYR A 10 -10.28 -2.41 19.29
C TYR A 10 -9.35 -1.90 18.17
N THR A 11 -8.15 -2.46 18.05
CA THR A 11 -7.24 -2.15 16.93
C THR A 11 -7.86 -2.59 15.60
N PHE A 12 -8.46 -3.79 15.55
CA PHE A 12 -9.16 -4.32 14.37
C PHE A 12 -10.36 -3.47 13.95
N LYS A 13 -11.14 -2.95 14.90
CA LYS A 13 -12.26 -2.04 14.61
C LYS A 13 -11.76 -0.76 13.92
N SER A 14 -10.67 -0.18 14.42
CA SER A 14 -10.06 1.02 13.79
C SER A 14 -9.52 0.72 12.39
N THR A 15 -8.96 -0.47 12.17
CA THR A 15 -8.46 -0.91 10.85
C THR A 15 -9.61 -1.26 9.89
N LEU A 16 -10.71 -1.84 10.38
CA LEU A 16 -11.91 -2.13 9.59
C LEU A 16 -12.66 -0.85 9.18
N GLU A 17 -12.81 0.11 10.10
CA GLU A 17 -13.39 1.43 9.81
C GLU A 17 -12.55 2.17 8.77
N LYS A 18 -11.22 2.12 8.89
CA LYS A 18 -10.26 2.64 7.90
C LYS A 18 -10.31 1.89 6.57
N ALA A 19 -10.59 0.58 6.57
CA ALA A 19 -10.74 -0.26 5.38
C ALA A 19 -12.10 -0.15 4.70
N LYS A 20 -13.07 0.58 5.29
CA LYS A 20 -14.44 0.75 4.76
C LYS A 20 -15.20 -0.57 4.56
N ILE A 21 -14.84 -1.60 5.32
CA ILE A 21 -15.55 -2.88 5.30
C ILE A 21 -16.78 -2.73 6.18
N LYS A 22 -17.98 -2.70 5.57
CA LYS A 22 -19.28 -2.61 6.24
C LYS A 22 -19.71 -3.95 6.87
N ILE A 23 -18.79 -4.64 7.52
CA ILE A 23 -19.07 -5.89 8.23
C ILE A 23 -18.70 -5.65 9.68
N TYR A 24 -19.59 -6.03 10.60
CA TYR A 24 -19.31 -5.94 12.04
C TYR A 24 -18.05 -6.76 12.37
N PRO A 25 -17.12 -6.22 13.18
CA PRO A 25 -15.89 -6.93 13.55
C PRO A 25 -16.15 -8.33 14.12
N GLU A 26 -17.25 -8.49 14.85
CA GLU A 26 -17.66 -9.80 15.39
C GLU A 26 -18.04 -10.80 14.31
N THR A 27 -18.73 -10.36 13.24
CA THR A 27 -19.13 -11.21 12.10
C THR A 27 -17.91 -11.64 11.28
N TYR A 28 -16.93 -10.74 11.11
CA TYR A 28 -15.71 -11.06 10.37
C TYR A 28 -14.85 -12.11 11.08
N VAL A 29 -14.68 -11.96 12.40
CA VAL A 29 -13.97 -12.95 13.24
C VAL A 29 -14.73 -14.27 13.28
N SER A 30 -16.07 -14.24 13.31
CA SER A 30 -16.90 -15.46 13.28
C SER A 30 -16.77 -16.22 11.96
N MET A 31 -16.80 -15.53 10.81
CA MET A 31 -16.54 -16.15 9.50
C MET A 31 -15.12 -16.71 9.40
N MET A 32 -14.14 -15.97 9.89
CA MET A 32 -12.73 -16.39 9.92
C MET A 32 -12.55 -17.69 10.72
N LEU A 33 -13.12 -17.77 11.93
CA LEU A 33 -13.06 -18.97 12.76
C LEU A 33 -13.86 -20.13 12.16
N PHE A 34 -15.01 -19.87 11.54
CA PHE A 34 -15.82 -20.90 10.89
C PHE A 34 -15.09 -21.55 9.71
N ILE A 35 -14.47 -20.75 8.83
CA ILE A 35 -13.70 -21.25 7.69
C ILE A 35 -12.42 -21.96 8.15
N ALA A 36 -11.74 -21.42 9.17
CA ALA A 36 -10.58 -22.08 9.76
C ALA A 36 -10.94 -23.46 10.34
N LEU A 37 -12.07 -23.57 11.06
CA LEU A 37 -12.55 -24.84 11.61
C LEU A 37 -12.86 -25.87 10.52
N LEU A 38 -13.49 -25.43 9.43
CA LEU A 38 -13.85 -26.30 8.30
C LEU A 38 -12.60 -26.84 7.57
N THR A 39 -11.47 -26.15 7.67
CA THR A 39 -10.20 -26.54 7.02
C THR A 39 -9.34 -27.47 7.90
N ILE A 40 -9.66 -27.63 9.19
CA ILE A 40 -8.97 -28.56 10.11
C ILE A 40 -8.96 -30.01 9.58
N PRO A 41 -10.09 -30.62 9.15
CA PRO A 41 -10.07 -32.00 8.66
C PRO A 41 -9.20 -32.17 7.40
N VAL A 42 -9.10 -31.14 6.55
CA VAL A 42 -8.22 -31.15 5.36
C VAL A 42 -6.74 -31.14 5.76
N SER A 43 -6.38 -30.37 6.79
CA SER A 43 -5.03 -30.34 7.36
C SER A 43 -4.65 -31.66 8.04
N VAL A 44 -5.59 -32.28 8.78
CA VAL A 44 -5.38 -33.58 9.43
C VAL A 44 -5.22 -34.70 8.40
N LEU A 45 -6.05 -34.72 7.35
CA LEU A 45 -5.93 -35.69 6.26
C LEU A 45 -4.59 -35.54 5.51
N SER A 46 -4.16 -34.30 5.27
CA SER A 46 -2.85 -33.97 4.68
C SER A 46 -1.69 -34.52 5.50
N LEU A 47 -1.74 -34.38 6.83
CA LEU A 47 -0.72 -34.88 7.75
C LEU A 47 -0.64 -36.42 7.73
N VAL A 48 -1.79 -37.11 7.78
CA VAL A 48 -1.86 -38.58 7.74
C VAL A 48 -1.27 -39.10 6.42
N LEU A 49 -1.61 -38.47 5.31
CA LEU A 49 -1.16 -38.88 3.97
C LEU A 49 0.35 -38.64 3.77
N LEU A 50 0.90 -37.57 4.37
CA LEU A 50 2.33 -37.27 4.38
C LEU A 50 3.13 -38.36 5.13
N VAL A 51 2.63 -38.81 6.28
CA VAL A 51 3.27 -39.88 7.09
C VAL A 51 3.23 -41.23 6.38
N THR A 52 2.17 -41.53 5.62
CA THR A 52 2.03 -42.82 4.91
C THR A 52 2.75 -42.89 3.56
N LEU A 53 2.88 -41.79 2.82
CA LEU A 53 3.36 -41.79 1.42
C LEU A 53 4.72 -41.09 1.20
N GLY A 54 5.25 -40.35 2.18
CA GLY A 54 6.57 -39.71 2.11
C GLY A 54 6.72 -38.61 1.05
N PHE A 55 5.61 -38.08 0.52
CA PHE A 55 5.61 -37.13 -0.59
C PHE A 55 5.90 -35.69 -0.11
N MET A 56 7.09 -35.17 -0.40
CA MET A 56 7.60 -33.86 0.07
C MET A 56 6.72 -32.62 -0.19
N PRO A 57 6.01 -32.45 -1.33
CA PRO A 57 5.23 -31.21 -1.56
C PRO A 57 3.97 -31.10 -0.68
N MET A 58 3.55 -32.17 0.00
CA MET A 58 2.39 -32.15 0.91
C MET A 58 2.64 -31.32 2.19
N LEU A 59 3.92 -31.05 2.50
CA LEU A 59 4.35 -30.30 3.68
C LEU A 59 3.85 -28.83 3.66
N PHE A 60 3.64 -28.26 2.48
CA PHE A 60 3.09 -26.91 2.29
C PHE A 60 1.59 -26.83 2.62
N LEU A 61 0.89 -27.95 2.60
CA LEU A 61 -0.56 -28.04 2.81
C LEU A 61 -0.95 -28.25 4.29
N VAL A 62 0.03 -28.57 5.15
CA VAL A 62 -0.22 -28.81 6.58
C VAL A 62 -0.66 -27.52 7.32
N PRO A 63 -0.03 -26.35 7.14
CA PRO A 63 -0.45 -25.13 7.83
C PRO A 63 -1.57 -24.34 7.13
N LEU A 64 -2.37 -24.95 6.25
CA LEU A 64 -3.54 -24.33 5.59
C LEU A 64 -4.45 -23.48 6.52
N PRO A 65 -4.90 -23.95 7.70
CA PRO A 65 -5.74 -23.14 8.57
C PRO A 65 -5.02 -21.89 9.09
N ALA A 66 -3.69 -21.96 9.29
CA ALA A 66 -2.89 -20.79 9.65
C ALA A 66 -2.78 -19.80 8.47
N TYR A 67 -2.61 -20.29 7.24
CA TYR A 67 -2.64 -19.44 6.04
C TYR A 67 -3.96 -18.71 5.85
N ILE A 68 -5.09 -19.37 6.13
CA ILE A 68 -6.42 -18.75 6.05
C ILE A 68 -6.56 -17.64 7.09
N ILE A 69 -6.13 -17.90 8.33
CA ILE A 69 -6.12 -16.91 9.41
C ILE A 69 -5.27 -15.69 9.02
N ILE A 70 -4.06 -15.92 8.50
CA ILE A 70 -3.16 -14.85 8.05
C ILE A 70 -3.79 -14.09 6.88
N GLY A 71 -4.36 -14.78 5.90
CA GLY A 71 -5.04 -14.18 4.75
C GLY A 71 -6.19 -13.26 5.18
N PHE A 72 -7.05 -13.70 6.09
CA PHE A 72 -8.15 -12.88 6.62
C PHE A 72 -7.67 -11.65 7.42
N ILE A 73 -6.48 -11.68 8.01
CA ILE A 73 -5.90 -10.49 8.66
C ILE A 73 -5.26 -9.53 7.64
N VAL A 74 -4.61 -10.07 6.61
CA VAL A 74 -3.87 -9.28 5.62
C VAL A 74 -4.80 -8.61 4.60
N ILE A 75 -5.90 -9.26 4.19
CA ILE A 75 -6.86 -8.69 3.23
C ILE A 75 -7.42 -7.32 3.65
N PRO A 76 -7.97 -7.12 4.86
CA PRO A 76 -8.50 -5.82 5.27
C PRO A 76 -7.39 -4.77 5.41
N MET A 77 -6.20 -5.18 5.84
CA MET A 77 -5.03 -4.30 5.99
C MET A 77 -4.50 -3.83 4.63
N SER A 78 -4.43 -4.75 3.65
CA SER A 78 -4.06 -4.44 2.27
C SER A 78 -5.07 -3.50 1.65
N LYS A 79 -6.39 -3.78 1.75
CA LYS A 79 -7.43 -2.88 1.20
C LYS A 79 -7.39 -1.48 1.82
N ALA A 80 -7.16 -1.37 3.13
CA ALA A 80 -6.98 -0.06 3.79
C ALA A 80 -5.75 0.68 3.26
N SER A 81 -4.63 -0.03 3.09
CA SER A 81 -3.39 0.51 2.54
C SER A 81 -3.55 0.92 1.08
N ASP A 82 -4.24 0.12 0.26
CA ASP A 82 -4.49 0.42 -1.15
C ASP A 82 -5.35 1.67 -1.31
N ARG A 83 -6.39 1.80 -0.47
CA ARG A 83 -7.21 3.02 -0.38
C ARG A 83 -6.37 4.23 0.05
N ALA A 84 -5.54 4.08 1.09
CA ALA A 84 -4.68 5.15 1.57
C ALA A 84 -3.66 5.58 0.51
N ALA A 85 -3.05 4.62 -0.20
CA ALA A 85 -2.08 4.86 -1.27
C ALA A 85 -2.74 5.55 -2.49
N GLY A 86 -3.96 5.13 -2.85
CA GLY A 86 -4.76 5.80 -3.88
C GLY A 86 -5.06 7.26 -3.52
N LEU A 87 -5.53 7.48 -2.28
CA LEU A 87 -5.83 8.81 -1.77
C LEU A 87 -4.57 9.68 -1.68
N GLU A 88 -3.45 9.12 -1.25
CA GLU A 88 -2.17 9.81 -1.12
C GLU A 88 -1.61 10.27 -2.46
N ARG A 89 -1.80 9.48 -3.52
CA ARG A 89 -1.42 9.86 -4.88
C ARG A 89 -2.24 11.04 -5.38
N GLU A 90 -3.52 11.06 -5.04
CA GLU A 90 -4.48 12.07 -5.49
C GLU A 90 -4.46 13.33 -4.59
N MET A 91 -4.00 13.23 -3.35
CA MET A 91 -4.06 14.30 -2.35
C MET A 91 -3.43 15.63 -2.79
N PRO A 92 -2.23 15.69 -3.41
CA PRO A 92 -1.65 16.96 -3.85
C PRO A 92 -2.56 17.71 -4.82
N PHE A 93 -3.14 17.00 -5.79
CA PHE A 93 -4.04 17.59 -6.79
C PHE A 93 -5.35 18.06 -6.16
N ALA A 94 -5.86 17.35 -5.16
CA ALA A 94 -7.09 17.70 -4.47
C ALA A 94 -6.89 18.95 -3.60
N ALA A 95 -5.75 19.01 -2.89
CA ALA A 95 -5.36 20.18 -2.11
C ALA A 95 -5.23 21.42 -2.99
N ALA A 96 -4.55 21.32 -4.14
CA ALA A 96 -4.47 22.42 -5.09
C ALA A 96 -5.84 22.83 -5.63
N TYR A 97 -6.69 21.88 -6.02
CA TYR A 97 -8.04 22.17 -6.50
C TYR A 97 -8.85 22.94 -5.45
N ILE A 98 -8.84 22.48 -4.19
CA ILE A 98 -9.58 23.13 -3.11
C ILE A 98 -8.97 24.50 -2.78
N SER A 99 -7.65 24.62 -2.78
CA SER A 99 -6.94 25.89 -2.53
C SER A 99 -7.28 26.93 -3.59
N VAL A 100 -7.18 26.60 -4.88
CA VAL A 100 -7.50 27.53 -5.97
C VAL A 100 -8.96 27.99 -5.90
N MET A 101 -9.87 27.08 -5.58
CA MET A 101 -11.29 27.40 -5.45
C MET A 101 -11.56 28.29 -4.23
N ALA A 102 -10.86 28.04 -3.12
CA ALA A 102 -10.93 28.88 -1.92
C ALA A 102 -10.36 30.29 -2.16
N SER A 103 -9.23 30.40 -2.87
CA SER A 103 -8.69 31.69 -3.33
C SER A 103 -9.67 32.43 -4.25
N GLY A 104 -10.48 31.69 -5.02
CA GLY A 104 -11.60 32.23 -5.80
C GLY A 104 -12.85 32.60 -4.99
N GLY A 105 -12.79 32.57 -3.65
CA GLY A 105 -13.89 32.92 -2.76
C GLY A 105 -14.95 31.82 -2.56
N ILE A 106 -14.71 30.61 -3.07
CA ILE A 106 -15.64 29.48 -2.91
C ILE A 106 -15.32 28.77 -1.59
N ALA A 107 -16.34 28.60 -0.73
CA ALA A 107 -16.18 27.86 0.51
C ALA A 107 -15.66 26.43 0.27
N PRO A 108 -14.66 25.93 1.03
CA PRO A 108 -14.08 24.60 0.83
C PRO A 108 -15.08 23.46 0.82
N TYR A 109 -16.17 23.55 1.59
CA TYR A 109 -17.28 22.58 1.52
C TYR A 109 -17.90 22.49 0.10
N ALA A 110 -18.13 23.63 -0.55
CA ALA A 110 -18.62 23.67 -1.93
C ALA A 110 -17.56 23.17 -2.93
N SER A 111 -16.26 23.37 -2.64
CA SER A 111 -15.15 22.78 -3.40
C SER A 111 -15.15 21.26 -3.32
N PHE A 112 -15.36 20.68 -2.13
CA PHE A 112 -15.56 19.22 -1.96
C PHE A 112 -16.80 18.72 -2.70
N LYS A 113 -17.90 19.48 -2.69
CA LYS A 113 -19.11 19.13 -3.46
C LYS A 113 -18.81 19.06 -4.96
N ARG A 114 -18.02 20.00 -5.51
CA ARG A 114 -17.61 19.96 -6.92
C ARG A 114 -16.64 18.81 -7.21
N LEU A 115 -15.76 18.48 -6.27
CA LEU A 115 -14.82 17.37 -6.37
C LEU A 115 -15.53 16.02 -6.57
N THR A 116 -16.76 15.85 -6.08
CA THR A 116 -17.57 14.64 -6.32
C THR A 116 -17.88 14.38 -7.80
N LYS A 117 -17.83 15.42 -8.64
CA LYS A 117 -18.11 15.34 -10.08
C LYS A 117 -16.86 15.11 -10.93
N VAL A 118 -15.67 15.22 -10.33
CA VAL A 118 -14.39 15.09 -11.05
C VAL A 118 -14.02 13.61 -11.17
N GLU A 119 -13.89 13.12 -12.40
CA GLU A 119 -13.56 11.70 -12.67
C GLU A 119 -12.06 11.38 -12.64
N LEU A 120 -11.21 12.41 -12.75
CA LEU A 120 -9.74 12.27 -12.73
C LEU A 120 -9.19 11.71 -11.40
N MET A 121 -9.98 11.78 -10.33
CA MET A 121 -9.54 11.49 -8.96
C MET A 121 -10.55 10.59 -8.24
N PRO A 122 -10.64 9.30 -8.61
CA PRO A 122 -11.67 8.40 -8.12
C PRO A 122 -11.57 8.13 -6.60
N ALA A 123 -10.36 8.05 -6.04
CA ALA A 123 -10.19 7.80 -4.61
C ALA A 123 -10.67 9.01 -3.78
N MET A 124 -10.25 10.22 -4.17
CA MET A 124 -10.69 11.45 -3.50
C MET A 124 -12.18 11.73 -3.73
N LYS A 125 -12.70 11.44 -4.92
CA LYS A 125 -14.14 11.51 -5.23
C LYS A 125 -14.95 10.62 -4.28
N SER A 126 -14.49 9.39 -4.02
CA SER A 126 -15.19 8.50 -3.09
C SER A 126 -15.23 9.06 -1.66
N GLU A 127 -14.17 9.72 -1.20
CA GLU A 127 -14.15 10.36 0.13
C GLU A 127 -15.06 11.59 0.17
N ALA A 128 -15.00 12.43 -0.86
CA ALA A 128 -15.83 13.62 -0.97
C ALA A 128 -17.33 13.26 -0.99
N ILE A 129 -17.72 12.20 -1.69
CA ILE A 129 -19.12 11.73 -1.72
C ILE A 129 -19.60 11.32 -0.32
N GLU A 130 -18.74 10.71 0.50
CA GLU A 130 -19.11 10.36 1.88
C GLU A 130 -19.31 11.60 2.75
N ILE A 131 -18.41 12.57 2.65
CA ILE A 131 -18.53 13.84 3.37
C ILE A 131 -19.84 14.55 2.98
N ILE A 132 -20.14 14.64 1.68
CA ILE A 132 -21.36 15.30 1.20
C ILE A 132 -22.62 14.52 1.63
N LYS A 133 -22.57 13.19 1.62
CA LYS A 133 -23.68 12.35 2.10
C LYS A 133 -23.94 12.55 3.59
N ASP A 134 -22.88 12.65 4.41
CA ASP A 134 -23.00 12.94 5.84
C ASP A 134 -23.72 14.27 6.11
N VAL A 135 -23.50 15.27 5.26
CA VAL A 135 -24.16 16.59 5.38
C VAL A 135 -25.56 16.61 4.77
N GLU A 136 -25.73 16.19 3.52
CA GLU A 136 -27.01 16.32 2.79
C GLU A 136 -28.03 15.26 3.20
N LEU A 137 -27.59 14.06 3.57
CA LEU A 137 -28.48 12.94 3.89
C LEU A 137 -28.78 12.85 5.39
N PHE A 138 -27.77 13.09 6.23
CA PHE A 138 -27.89 12.96 7.69
C PHE A 138 -28.02 14.32 8.41
N GLY A 139 -27.93 15.43 7.70
CA GLY A 139 -28.10 16.77 8.27
C GLY A 139 -26.98 17.18 9.25
N ILE A 140 -25.82 16.52 9.18
CA ILE A 140 -24.66 16.85 10.03
C ILE A 140 -24.07 18.17 9.54
N ASP A 141 -23.62 19.02 10.46
CA ASP A 141 -23.01 20.29 10.06
C ASP A 141 -21.73 20.04 9.23
N PRO A 142 -21.43 20.89 8.21
CA PRO A 142 -20.30 20.70 7.31
C PRO A 142 -18.94 20.58 8.02
N LEU A 143 -18.75 21.31 9.12
CA LEU A 143 -17.48 21.37 9.83
C LEU A 143 -17.25 20.09 10.65
N SER A 144 -18.29 19.60 11.32
CA SER A 144 -18.28 18.32 12.03
C SER A 144 -18.17 17.16 11.07
N ALA A 145 -18.85 17.20 9.91
CA ALA A 145 -18.73 16.16 8.89
C ALA A 145 -17.28 16.00 8.41
N LEU A 146 -16.59 17.12 8.13
CA LEU A 146 -15.16 17.11 7.78
C LEU A 146 -14.29 16.57 8.92
N THR A 147 -14.59 16.94 10.17
CA THR A 147 -13.85 16.45 11.35
C THR A 147 -14.05 14.95 11.58
N ILE A 148 -15.26 14.44 11.37
CA ILE A 148 -15.59 13.01 11.46
C ILE A 148 -14.88 12.24 10.32
N ALA A 149 -14.91 12.78 9.10
CA ALA A 149 -14.20 12.19 7.97
C ALA A 149 -12.69 12.15 8.20
N ALA A 150 -12.10 13.20 8.77
CA ALA A 150 -10.69 13.25 9.14
C ALA A 150 -10.32 12.13 10.14
N LYS A 151 -11.17 11.87 11.14
CA LYS A 151 -10.93 10.83 12.14
C LYS A 151 -11.05 9.40 11.57
N LYS A 152 -11.96 9.19 10.62
CA LYS A 152 -12.21 7.87 10.01
C LYS A 152 -11.21 7.49 8.92
N ASN A 153 -10.53 8.47 8.33
CA ASN A 153 -9.66 8.22 7.18
C ASN A 153 -8.34 7.52 7.58
N PRO A 154 -7.85 6.53 6.82
CA PRO A 154 -6.55 5.91 7.07
C PRO A 154 -5.35 6.82 6.80
N LEU A 155 -5.47 7.81 5.92
CA LEU A 155 -4.37 8.66 5.48
C LEU A 155 -4.16 9.84 6.43
N GLU A 156 -2.99 9.89 7.06
CA GLU A 156 -2.62 10.96 8.00
C GLU A 156 -2.59 12.35 7.34
N ILE A 157 -2.03 12.47 6.13
CA ILE A 157 -1.97 13.74 5.38
C ILE A 157 -3.37 14.32 5.15
N PHE A 158 -4.36 13.46 4.84
CA PHE A 158 -5.74 13.88 4.64
C PHE A 158 -6.41 14.29 5.95
N ARG A 159 -6.16 13.55 7.03
CA ARG A 159 -6.62 13.90 8.38
C ARG A 159 -6.10 15.27 8.79
N ASP A 160 -4.82 15.54 8.58
CA ASP A 160 -4.18 16.80 8.95
C ASP A 160 -4.69 17.97 8.09
N PHE A 161 -4.94 17.73 6.80
CA PHE A 161 -5.53 18.73 5.91
C PHE A 161 -6.93 19.15 6.37
N LEU A 162 -7.80 18.18 6.66
CA LEU A 162 -9.17 18.46 7.12
C LEU A 162 -9.24 19.02 8.54
N ALA A 163 -8.45 18.47 9.47
CA ALA A 163 -8.41 18.94 10.85
C ALA A 163 -7.81 20.34 10.95
N GLY A 164 -6.74 20.63 10.18
CA GLY A 164 -6.15 21.96 10.09
C GLY A 164 -7.10 22.99 9.46
N TYR A 165 -7.88 22.58 8.45
CA TYR A 165 -8.94 23.42 7.91
C TYR A 165 -10.00 23.72 8.97
N ALA A 166 -10.52 22.70 9.67
CA ALA A 166 -11.53 22.88 10.69
C ALA A 166 -11.05 23.79 11.83
N SER A 167 -9.81 23.62 12.28
CA SER A 167 -9.19 24.47 13.29
C SER A 167 -9.06 25.92 12.83
N THR A 168 -8.65 26.15 11.58
CA THR A 168 -8.51 27.51 11.02
C THR A 168 -9.87 28.22 10.96
N VAL A 169 -10.93 27.49 10.59
CA VAL A 169 -12.30 28.02 10.58
C VAL A 169 -12.78 28.38 11.99
N ILE A 170 -12.54 27.52 12.99
CA ILE A 170 -12.97 27.76 14.38
C ILE A 170 -12.26 28.98 14.98
N ILE A 171 -10.97 29.14 14.69
CA ILE A 171 -10.16 30.26 15.19
C ILE A 171 -10.44 31.55 14.41
N GLY A 172 -11.12 31.47 13.25
CA GLY A 172 -11.38 32.61 12.38
C GLY A 172 -10.14 33.10 11.63
N GLY A 173 -9.18 32.22 11.37
CA GLY A 173 -7.97 32.54 10.62
C GLY A 173 -8.20 32.63 9.11
N ASP A 174 -7.16 33.02 8.38
CA ASP A 174 -7.18 33.04 6.91
C ASP A 174 -7.14 31.62 6.33
N ILE A 175 -8.30 31.16 5.88
CA ILE A 175 -8.50 29.86 5.25
C ILE A 175 -7.73 29.75 3.93
N GLY A 176 -7.70 30.81 3.12
CA GLY A 176 -7.04 30.80 1.81
C GLY A 176 -5.54 30.58 1.97
N HIS A 177 -4.92 31.39 2.82
CA HIS A 177 -3.48 31.28 3.12
C HIS A 177 -3.12 29.93 3.77
N PHE A 178 -3.97 29.40 4.67
CA PHE A 178 -3.76 28.06 5.23
C PHE A 178 -3.80 26.98 4.15
N LEU A 179 -4.82 26.98 3.28
CA LEU A 179 -5.00 25.97 2.24
C LEU A 179 -3.87 26.01 1.21
N GLU A 180 -3.42 27.20 0.82
CA GLU A 180 -2.32 27.38 -0.12
C GLU A 180 -1.02 26.83 0.45
N ARG A 181 -0.66 27.25 1.68
CA ARG A 181 0.54 26.77 2.36
C ARG A 181 0.50 25.26 2.58
N LYS A 182 -0.65 24.70 2.95
CA LYS A 182 -0.80 23.26 3.17
C LYS A 182 -0.74 22.49 1.84
N ALA A 183 -1.29 23.01 0.75
CA ALA A 183 -1.17 22.41 -0.57
C ALA A 183 0.29 22.37 -1.02
N GLU A 184 1.04 23.47 -0.83
CA GLU A 184 2.46 23.55 -1.17
C GLU A 184 3.30 22.55 -0.36
N GLU A 185 3.02 22.42 0.94
CA GLU A 185 3.66 21.43 1.81
C GLU A 185 3.45 19.99 1.29
N ILE A 186 2.21 19.66 0.90
CA ILE A 186 1.85 18.34 0.35
C ILE A 186 2.57 18.08 -0.97
N PHE A 187 2.65 19.09 -1.86
CA PHE A 187 3.38 18.98 -3.12
C PHE A 187 4.88 18.81 -2.90
N LYS A 188 5.47 19.58 -1.99
CA LYS A 188 6.88 19.48 -1.64
C LYS A 188 7.22 18.12 -1.07
N ALA A 189 6.40 17.60 -0.14
CA ALA A 189 6.55 16.25 0.40
C ALA A 189 6.47 15.18 -0.70
N ARG A 190 5.56 15.33 -1.68
CA ARG A 190 5.47 14.42 -2.82
C ARG A 190 6.71 14.49 -3.72
N SER A 191 7.20 15.69 -4.03
CA SER A 191 8.39 15.91 -4.85
C SER A 191 9.64 15.27 -4.23
N ILE A 192 9.83 15.44 -2.92
CA ILE A 192 10.93 14.81 -2.17
C ILE A 192 10.85 13.28 -2.27
N ARG A 193 9.65 12.69 -2.14
CA ARG A 193 9.48 11.23 -2.26
C ARG A 193 9.75 10.71 -3.66
N VAL A 194 9.31 11.44 -4.69
CA VAL A 194 9.60 11.08 -6.09
C VAL A 194 11.10 11.16 -6.34
N LYS A 195 11.77 12.21 -5.86
CA LYS A 195 13.23 12.35 -5.98
C LYS A 195 13.96 11.21 -5.27
N ALA A 196 13.58 10.88 -4.03
CA ALA A 196 14.17 9.77 -3.29
C ALA A 196 13.93 8.41 -3.97
N ALA A 197 12.78 8.21 -4.62
CA ALA A 197 12.52 6.99 -5.39
C ALA A 197 13.43 6.90 -6.63
N ALA A 198 13.62 8.01 -7.36
CA ALA A 198 14.54 8.06 -8.48
C ALA A 198 15.99 7.78 -8.07
N GLU A 199 16.42 8.33 -6.93
CA GLU A 199 17.75 8.09 -6.36
C GLU A 199 17.96 6.62 -5.96
N ARG A 200 16.94 5.97 -5.37
CA ARG A 200 16.97 4.53 -5.09
C ARG A 200 17.07 3.68 -6.35
N LEU A 201 16.34 4.05 -7.41
CA LEU A 201 16.46 3.37 -8.70
C LEU A 201 17.87 3.54 -9.29
N GLY A 202 18.46 4.73 -9.17
CA GLY A 202 19.85 4.98 -9.54
C GLY A 202 20.84 4.06 -8.80
N MET A 203 20.71 3.97 -7.47
CA MET A 203 21.54 3.08 -6.64
C MET A 203 21.38 1.60 -7.01
N LEU A 204 20.15 1.15 -7.31
CA LEU A 204 19.88 -0.22 -7.76
C LEU A 204 20.53 -0.50 -9.12
N LEU A 205 20.48 0.47 -10.05
CA LEU A 205 21.13 0.35 -11.36
C LEU A 205 22.66 0.30 -11.22
N GLU A 206 23.25 1.16 -10.38
CA GLU A 206 24.68 1.15 -10.10
C GLU A 206 25.12 -0.20 -9.52
N THR A 207 24.37 -0.70 -8.52
CA THR A 207 24.63 -2.01 -7.91
C THR A 207 24.48 -3.14 -8.93
N PHE A 208 23.46 -3.08 -9.79
CA PHE A 208 23.23 -4.06 -10.84
C PHE A 208 24.40 -4.09 -11.85
N ILE A 209 24.90 -2.92 -12.29
CA ILE A 209 26.05 -2.82 -13.18
C ILE A 209 27.30 -3.42 -12.52
N ILE A 210 27.57 -3.07 -11.26
CA ILE A 210 28.73 -3.61 -10.52
C ILE A 210 28.65 -5.13 -10.42
N VAL A 211 27.49 -5.69 -10.05
CA VAL A 211 27.31 -7.15 -9.93
C VAL A 211 27.47 -7.84 -11.28
N MET A 212 26.87 -7.31 -12.35
CA MET A 212 27.02 -7.85 -13.71
C MET A 212 28.48 -7.87 -14.17
N VAL A 213 29.19 -6.75 -14.01
CA VAL A 213 30.59 -6.62 -14.42
C VAL A 213 31.48 -7.54 -13.59
N MET A 214 31.29 -7.60 -12.27
CA MET A 214 32.03 -8.51 -11.38
C MET A 214 31.77 -9.97 -11.72
N MET A 215 30.53 -10.35 -12.01
CA MET A 215 30.16 -11.71 -12.41
C MET A 215 30.83 -12.10 -13.73
N SER A 216 30.79 -11.21 -14.74
CA SER A 216 31.49 -11.42 -16.02
C SER A 216 33.01 -11.56 -15.84
N LEU A 217 33.65 -10.67 -15.07
CA LEU A 217 35.08 -10.77 -14.82
C LEU A 217 35.46 -12.05 -14.07
N CYS A 218 34.64 -12.48 -13.11
CA CYS A 218 34.86 -13.71 -12.36
C CYS A 218 34.79 -14.95 -13.28
N PHE A 219 33.77 -15.05 -14.14
CA PHE A 219 33.68 -16.15 -15.11
C PHE A 219 34.80 -16.11 -16.14
N TYR A 220 35.20 -14.93 -16.63
CA TYR A 220 36.32 -14.79 -17.55
C TYR A 220 37.61 -15.38 -16.97
N ILE A 221 37.94 -15.04 -15.71
CA ILE A 221 39.13 -15.59 -15.05
C ILE A 221 39.00 -17.10 -14.85
N MET A 222 37.82 -17.59 -14.43
CA MET A 222 37.59 -19.02 -14.19
C MET A 222 37.78 -19.85 -15.47
N PHE A 223 37.22 -19.41 -16.61
CA PHE A 223 37.42 -20.07 -17.91
C PHE A 223 38.84 -19.93 -18.44
N SER A 224 39.50 -18.79 -18.21
CA SER A 224 40.89 -18.59 -18.62
C SER A 224 41.85 -19.53 -17.88
N VAL A 225 41.63 -19.76 -16.59
CA VAL A 225 42.41 -20.73 -15.82
C VAL A 225 42.15 -22.16 -16.30
N ASP A 226 40.89 -22.55 -16.54
CA ASP A 226 40.55 -23.87 -17.08
C ASP A 226 41.19 -24.13 -18.46
N ALA A 227 41.24 -23.10 -19.31
CA ALA A 227 41.90 -23.13 -20.61
C ALA A 227 43.42 -23.38 -20.52
N ILE A 228 44.09 -22.92 -19.46
CA ILE A 228 45.54 -23.13 -19.26
C ILE A 228 45.83 -24.56 -18.78
N TYR A 229 44.94 -25.18 -18.00
CA TYR A 229 45.12 -26.54 -17.51
C TYR A 229 44.69 -27.62 -18.52
N SER A 230 43.76 -27.30 -19.43
CA SER A 230 43.23 -28.23 -20.43
C SER A 230 44.07 -28.25 -21.72
N VAL A 231 45.11 -29.09 -21.76
CA VAL A 231 45.81 -29.46 -23.01
C VAL A 231 44.92 -30.43 -23.82
N GLY A 232 43.96 -29.91 -24.60
CA GLY A 232 43.19 -30.75 -25.53
C GLY A 232 41.85 -30.21 -26.04
N VAL A 233 41.86 -29.72 -27.30
CA VAL A 233 40.77 -29.71 -28.31
C VAL A 233 39.43 -29.01 -28.02
N SER A 234 39.01 -28.73 -26.77
CA SER A 234 37.73 -28.04 -26.48
C SER A 234 37.82 -26.50 -26.37
N LEU A 235 39.03 -25.95 -26.43
CA LEU A 235 39.38 -24.53 -26.18
C LEU A 235 38.55 -23.52 -26.99
N TYR A 236 38.26 -23.81 -28.26
CA TYR A 236 37.57 -22.85 -29.13
C TYR A 236 36.06 -22.80 -28.90
N SER A 237 35.42 -23.90 -28.46
CA SER A 237 33.96 -23.94 -28.33
C SER A 237 33.46 -23.27 -27.05
N GLY A 238 34.20 -23.38 -25.94
CA GLY A 238 33.83 -22.74 -24.66
C GLY A 238 33.99 -21.22 -24.67
N ILE A 239 35.09 -20.73 -25.26
CA ILE A 239 35.40 -19.30 -25.35
C ILE A 239 34.42 -18.58 -26.30
N ILE A 240 34.08 -19.18 -27.45
CA ILE A 240 33.12 -18.58 -28.39
C ILE A 240 31.69 -18.56 -27.80
N LEU A 241 31.27 -19.62 -27.09
CA LEU A 241 29.97 -19.65 -26.41
C LEU A 241 29.88 -18.58 -25.31
N TYR A 242 30.96 -18.36 -24.55
CA TYR A 242 31.04 -17.32 -23.52
C TYR A 242 30.90 -15.91 -24.12
N THR A 243 31.62 -15.61 -25.21
CA THR A 243 31.53 -14.31 -25.91
C THR A 243 30.13 -14.06 -26.51
N TYR A 244 29.40 -15.09 -26.94
CA TYR A 244 28.05 -14.90 -27.47
C TYR A 244 26.94 -14.88 -26.41
N LEU A 245 27.11 -15.57 -25.26
CA LEU A 245 26.06 -15.69 -24.24
C LEU A 245 26.12 -14.57 -23.18
N PHE A 246 27.32 -14.11 -22.81
CA PHE A 246 27.50 -13.10 -21.74
C PHE A 246 27.85 -11.71 -22.24
N THR A 247 28.34 -11.59 -23.48
CA THR A 247 28.49 -10.30 -24.18
C THR A 247 27.52 -10.16 -25.37
N PRO A 248 26.19 -10.25 -25.20
CA PRO A 248 25.26 -9.61 -26.11
C PRO A 248 24.85 -8.25 -25.53
N LEU A 249 25.79 -7.31 -25.40
CA LEU A 249 25.60 -5.86 -25.23
C LEU A 249 26.95 -5.14 -25.11
#